data_AF-A0A0F9KMY4-F1
#
_entry.id   AF-A0A0F9KMY4-F1
#
_cell.length_a   1.000
_cell.length_b   1.000
_cell.length_c   1.000
_cell.angle_alpha   90.00
_cell.angle_beta   90.00
_cell.angle_gamma   90.00
#
_symmetry.space_group_name_H-M   'P 1'
#
loop_
_entity.id
_entity.type
_entity.pdbx_description
1 polymer ?
#
loop_
_entity_poly.entity_id
_entity_poly.type
_entity_poly.pdbx_seq_one_letter_code
_entity_poly.pdbx_strand_id
1 'polypeptide(L)'
;MADTKHCRLLILGSGPAGYTAAVYAARAALEPVLITGIEQGGQLTTTTDVDNWPGDDQGVEGPELMQRMQRHAERFGTDIIFDHIHTSDLS
;
A
#
# COMPACT_ATOMS: atom_id res chain seq x y z
N MET A 1 -20.20 -19.01 -4.11
CA MET A 1 -18.76 -19.36 -4.09
C MET A 1 -18.04 -18.11 -3.64
N ALA A 2 -17.04 -18.20 -2.76
CA ALA A 2 -16.19 -17.04 -2.51
C ALA A 2 -15.48 -16.70 -3.82
N ASP A 3 -15.64 -15.47 -4.31
CA ASP A 3 -15.02 -15.06 -5.57
C ASP A 3 -13.50 -15.14 -5.44
N THR A 4 -12.89 -15.99 -6.26
CA THR A 4 -11.43 -16.15 -6.30
C THR A 4 -10.87 -15.13 -7.30
N LYS A 5 -9.98 -14.25 -6.82
CA LYS A 5 -9.30 -13.26 -7.66
C LYS A 5 -7.89 -13.73 -7.99
N HIS A 6 -7.63 -14.07 -9.25
CA HIS A 6 -6.27 -14.33 -9.72
C HIS A 6 -5.54 -13.01 -9.99
N CYS A 7 -4.32 -12.88 -9.49
CA CYS A 7 -3.50 -11.67 -9.60
C CYS A 7 -2.10 -12.06 -10.08
N ARG A 8 -1.52 -11.29 -11.01
CA ARG A 8 -0.14 -11.49 -11.47
C ARG A 8 0.88 -11.17 -10.38
N LEU A 9 0.58 -10.14 -9.58
CA LEU A 9 1.34 -9.75 -8.40
C LEU A 9 0.35 -9.34 -7.30
N LEU A 10 0.48 -9.95 -6.12
CA LEU A 10 -0.27 -9.62 -4.93
C LEU A 10 0.69 -9.04 -3.89
N ILE A 11 0.36 -7.86 -3.35
CA ILE A 11 1.13 -7.16 -2.32
C ILE A 11 0.30 -7.19 -1.03
N LEU A 12 0.91 -7.64 0.06
CA LEU A 12 0.26 -7.71 1.36
C LEU A 12 0.80 -6.60 2.27
N GLY A 13 -0.06 -5.65 2.62
CA GLY A 13 0.25 -4.53 3.50
C GLY A 13 0.25 -3.19 2.78
N SER A 14 -0.30 -2.18 3.45
CA SER A 14 -0.48 -0.80 2.96
C SER A 14 0.43 0.22 3.64
N GLY A 15 1.56 -0.20 4.18
CA GLY A 15 2.59 0.73 4.67
C GLY A 15 3.40 1.36 3.52
N PRO A 16 4.44 2.15 3.84
CA PRO A 16 5.30 2.77 2.83
C PRO A 16 5.98 1.75 1.92
N ALA A 17 6.30 0.56 2.45
CA ALA A 17 6.87 -0.55 1.68
C ALA A 17 5.90 -1.06 0.61
N GLY A 18 4.64 -1.33 0.99
CA GLY A 18 3.62 -1.85 0.10
C GLY A 18 3.24 -0.87 -1.00
N TYR A 19 3.01 0.41 -0.64
CA TYR A 19 2.72 1.44 -1.63
C TYR A 19 3.88 1.70 -2.59
N THR A 20 5.13 1.68 -2.10
CA THR A 20 6.29 1.82 -2.99
C THR A 20 6.37 0.65 -3.96
N ALA A 21 6.23 -0.59 -3.48
CA ALA A 21 6.20 -1.78 -4.33
C ALA A 21 5.09 -1.71 -5.39
N ALA A 22 3.89 -1.26 -4.99
CA ALA A 22 2.75 -1.11 -5.87
C ALA A 22 2.99 -0.08 -6.98
N VAL A 23 3.53 1.09 -6.65
CA VAL A 23 3.89 2.13 -7.64
C VAL A 23 4.86 1.56 -8.69
N TYR A 24 5.91 0.86 -8.26
CA TYR A 24 6.88 0.27 -9.20
C TYR A 24 6.28 -0.85 -10.04
N ALA A 25 5.48 -1.74 -9.44
CA ALA A 25 4.83 -2.83 -10.14
C ALA A 25 3.78 -2.34 -11.17
N ALA A 26 2.99 -1.32 -10.80
CA ALA A 26 2.02 -0.70 -11.68
C ALA A 26 2.69 -0.04 -12.88
N ARG A 27 3.82 0.66 -12.65
CA ARG A 27 4.65 1.21 -13.73
C ARG A 27 5.28 0.15 -14.64
N ALA A 28 5.51 -1.05 -14.13
CA ALA A 28 5.98 -2.20 -14.89
C ALA A 28 4.86 -2.97 -15.61
N ALA A 29 3.63 -2.43 -15.64
CA ALA A 29 2.45 -3.04 -16.25
C ALA A 29 2.13 -4.44 -15.70
N LEU A 30 2.39 -4.65 -14.39
CA LEU A 30 2.09 -5.92 -13.71
C LEU A 30 0.68 -5.97 -13.10
N GLU A 31 -0.10 -4.88 -13.19
CA GLU A 31 -1.46 -4.79 -12.66
C GLU A 31 -1.53 -5.25 -11.20
N PRO A 32 -0.75 -4.63 -10.28
CA PRO A 32 -0.64 -5.11 -8.92
C PRO A 32 -1.95 -4.96 -8.15
N VAL A 33 -2.24 -5.95 -7.32
CA VAL A 33 -3.31 -5.89 -6.33
C VAL A 33 -2.66 -5.75 -4.96
N LEU A 34 -3.10 -4.78 -4.16
CA LEU A 34 -2.60 -4.52 -2.81
C LEU A 34 -3.72 -4.79 -1.80
N ILE A 35 -3.47 -5.67 -0.84
CA ILE A 35 -4.37 -5.90 0.30
C ILE A 35 -3.93 -5.03 1.47
N THR A 36 -4.82 -4.20 1.99
CA THR A 36 -4.44 -3.17 2.98
C THR A 36 -3.98 -3.75 4.30
N GLY A 37 -4.60 -4.86 4.73
CA GLY A 37 -4.58 -5.30 6.12
C GLY A 37 -5.57 -4.49 6.98
N ILE A 38 -5.57 -4.80 8.28
CA ILE A 38 -6.46 -4.18 9.28
C ILE A 38 -6.10 -2.69 9.50
N GLU A 39 -4.81 -2.39 9.49
CA GLU A 39 -4.29 -1.02 9.67
C GLU A 39 -3.87 -0.44 8.33
N GLN A 40 -4.81 0.23 7.65
CA GLN A 40 -4.49 0.89 6.39
C GLN A 40 -3.44 2.01 6.61
N GLY A 41 -2.38 2.05 5.80
CA GLY A 41 -1.26 2.99 5.99
C GLY A 41 -0.22 2.51 7.00
N GLY A 42 -0.51 1.43 7.74
CA GLY A 42 0.38 0.87 8.76
C GLY A 42 0.71 1.86 9.88
N GLN A 43 1.88 1.66 10.49
CA GLN A 43 2.25 2.32 11.75
C GLN A 43 2.32 3.85 11.67
N LEU A 44 2.63 4.42 10.50
CA LEU A 44 2.70 5.87 10.31
C LEU A 44 1.35 6.56 10.48
N THR A 45 0.23 5.83 10.47
CA THR A 45 -1.08 6.43 10.78
C THR A 45 -1.30 6.73 12.26
N THR A 46 -0.43 6.19 13.13
CA THR A 46 -0.54 6.37 14.59
C THR A 46 0.45 7.39 15.15
N THR A 47 1.34 7.93 14.29
CA THR A 47 2.25 9.02 14.66
C THR A 47 1.71 10.36 14.15
N THR A 48 2.10 11.45 14.80
CA THR A 48 1.75 12.81 14.35
C THR A 48 2.73 13.25 13.27
N ASP A 49 3.98 13.55 13.67
CA ASP A 49 4.94 14.24 12.82
C ASP A 49 6.05 13.31 12.32
N VAL A 50 6.35 13.42 11.03
CA VAL A 50 7.43 12.69 10.36
C VAL A 50 8.41 13.69 9.75
N ASP A 51 9.46 14.01 10.51
CA ASP A 51 10.48 15.00 10.09
C ASP A 51 11.66 14.38 9.32
N ASN A 52 11.73 13.05 9.29
CA ASN A 52 12.84 12.31 8.68
C ASN A 52 12.48 11.69 7.32
N TRP A 53 11.34 12.07 6.74
CA TRP A 53 10.93 11.61 5.41
C TRP A 53 11.56 12.49 4.32
N PRO A 54 12.48 11.96 3.49
CA PRO A 54 13.10 12.75 2.45
C PRO A 54 12.07 13.16 1.40
N GLY A 55 11.98 14.46 1.13
CA GLY A 55 11.01 15.07 0.21
C GLY A 55 9.96 15.95 0.88
N ASP A 56 9.88 15.91 2.21
CA ASP A 56 9.02 16.78 3.02
C ASP A 56 9.91 17.60 3.97
N ASP A 57 10.50 18.70 3.46
CA ASP A 57 11.50 19.52 4.15
C ASP A 57 10.95 20.31 5.34
N GLN A 58 9.63 20.52 5.38
CA GLN A 58 8.91 21.14 6.50
C GLN A 58 8.29 20.09 7.45
N GLY A 59 8.63 18.81 7.28
CA GLY A 59 7.93 17.71 7.94
C GLY A 59 6.57 17.42 7.27
N VAL A 60 5.97 16.29 7.64
CA VAL A 60 4.64 15.88 7.16
C VAL A 60 3.95 15.06 8.23
N GLU A 61 2.62 15.13 8.29
CA GLU A 61 1.87 14.25 9.17
C GLU A 61 1.91 12.80 8.67
N GLY A 62 2.07 11.84 9.58
CA GLY A 62 2.13 10.42 9.25
C GLY A 62 0.91 9.90 8.45
N PRO A 63 -0.33 10.20 8.87
CA PRO A 63 -1.54 9.88 8.10
C PRO A 63 -1.56 10.56 6.71
N GLU A 64 -1.11 11.82 6.61
CA GLU A 64 -1.07 12.54 5.34
C GLU A 64 -0.08 11.90 4.36
N LEU A 65 1.11 11.52 4.85
CA LEU A 65 2.12 10.83 4.06
C LEU A 65 1.57 9.51 3.49
N MET A 66 0.87 8.71 4.31
CA MET A 66 0.26 7.46 3.86
C MET A 66 -0.86 7.68 2.84
N GLN A 67 -1.68 8.72 3.02
CA GLN A 67 -2.70 9.09 2.03
C GLN A 67 -2.09 9.54 0.70
N ARG A 68 -0.97 10.28 0.73
CA ARG A 68 -0.20 10.65 -0.47
C ARG A 68 0.34 9.41 -1.19
N MET A 69 0.88 8.45 -0.45
CA MET A 69 1.38 7.19 -1.01
C MET A 69 0.26 6.34 -1.62
N GLN A 70 -0.88 6.22 -0.94
CA GLN A 70 -2.05 5.53 -1.48
C GLN A 70 -2.48 6.13 -2.83
N ARG A 71 -2.70 7.45 -2.87
CA ARG A 71 -3.07 8.17 -4.10
C ARG A 71 -2.06 7.98 -5.22
N HIS A 72 -0.77 7.87 -4.88
CA HIS A 72 0.29 7.61 -5.86
C HIS A 72 0.17 6.22 -6.48
N ALA A 73 -0.11 5.20 -5.67
CA ALA A 73 -0.34 3.82 -6.14
C ALA A 73 -1.61 3.71 -7.01
N GLU A 74 -2.72 4.33 -6.57
CA GLU A 74 -3.99 4.37 -7.31
C GLU A 74 -3.85 5.09 -8.65
N ARG A 75 -3.10 6.20 -8.69
CA ARG A 75 -2.85 6.97 -9.93
C ARG A 75 -2.19 6.12 -11.02
N PHE A 76 -1.38 5.14 -10.67
CA PHE A 76 -0.76 4.22 -11.63
C PHE A 76 -1.59 2.97 -11.92
N GLY A 77 -2.79 2.84 -11.33
CA GLY A 77 -3.71 1.74 -11.57
C GLY A 77 -3.52 0.54 -10.65
N THR A 78 -2.93 0.72 -9.46
CA THR A 78 -2.93 -0.32 -8.43
C THR A 78 -4.36 -0.55 -7.94
N ASP A 79 -4.79 -1.81 -7.89
CA ASP A 79 -6.08 -2.19 -7.30
C ASP A 79 -5.90 -2.40 -5.79
N ILE A 80 -6.50 -1.54 -4.97
CA ILE A 80 -6.37 -1.57 -3.51
C ILE A 80 -7.63 -2.19 -2.91
N ILE A 81 -7.46 -3.30 -2.19
CA ILE A 81 -8.55 -4.05 -1.58
C ILE A 81 -8.43 -3.96 -0.06
N PHE A 82 -9.52 -3.53 0.57
CA PHE A 82 -9.69 -3.51 2.01
C PHE A 82 -10.04 -4.90 2.51
N ASP A 83 -9.01 -5.66 2.84
CA ASP A 83 -9.16 -7.00 3.38
C ASP A 83 -7.96 -7.37 4.25
N HIS A 84 -8.06 -8.49 4.95
CA HIS A 84 -7.01 -9.07 5.76
C HIS A 84 -6.80 -10.54 5.39
N ILE A 85 -5.61 -10.86 4.88
CA ILE A 85 -5.24 -12.24 4.59
C ILE A 85 -4.93 -12.98 5.89
N HIS A 86 -5.80 -13.92 6.24
CA HIS A 86 -5.63 -14.78 7.41
C HIS A 86 -4.69 -15.98 7.16
N THR A 87 -4.63 -16.50 5.93
CA THR A 87 -3.88 -17.73 5.62
C THR A 87 -3.31 -17.70 4.21
N SER A 88 -2.12 -18.26 4.05
CA SER A 88 -1.46 -18.48 2.76
C SER A 88 -0.91 -19.89 2.69
N ASP A 89 -0.98 -20.52 1.53
CA ASP A 89 -0.29 -21.77 1.21
C ASP A 89 0.79 -21.46 0.17
N LEU A 90 2.04 -21.80 0.50
CA LEU A 90 3.24 -21.57 -0.33
C LEU A 90 4.00 -22.87 -0.60
N SER A 91 3.40 -24.02 -0.26
CA SER A 91 4.03 -25.34 -0.36
C SER A 91 4.21 -25.85 -1.79
#